data_AF-A0A2W4QMZ1-F1
#
_entry.id   AF-A0A2W4QMZ1-F1
#
_cell.length_a   1.000
_cell.length_b   1.000
_cell.length_c   1.000
_cell.angle_alpha   90.00
_cell.angle_beta   90.00
_cell.angle_gamma   90.00
#
_symmetry.space_group_name_H-M   'P 1'
#
loop_
_entity.id
_entity.type
_entity.pdbx_description
1 polymer ?
#
loop_
_entity_poly.entity_id
_entity_poly.type
_entity_poly.pdbx_seq_one_letter_code
_entity_poly.pdbx_strand_id
1 'polypeptide(L)'
;KGNLKTVLQNLRTRKELMPFKTADEVIANFNAIHERMKPHLDRLFDKKPKTPFEVRRTEAFREAAASAEYNPGSLDGTRPGIFYVPVPEPKEYNVLMDEDLFLHEAIPGHHYQISLQQENDSLPEFRKLLGNSAYIEGWALYAESLGKELGLYTDPYQYFGMLSGEMHRAIRLVVDAGMHTQGWTREQAIQYSLDHEAETEASIIAEIERYMAIPGQALSYKVGQLKIRELRKRAEEAFGENFDIGEFHNKVLESGTVPLNLLEEKIDRWIESSRQ
;
A
#
# COMPACT_ATOMS: atom_id res chain seq x y z
N LYS A 1 9.97 -22.15 -16.17
CA LYS A 1 9.85 -23.54 -15.65
C LYS A 1 10.74 -23.65 -14.43
N GLY A 2 10.29 -24.31 -13.36
CA GLY A 2 10.98 -24.37 -12.07
C GLY A 2 9.97 -24.31 -10.91
N ASN A 3 10.43 -24.53 -9.68
CA ASN A 3 9.61 -24.26 -8.49
C ASN A 3 9.48 -22.74 -8.27
N LEU A 4 8.61 -22.32 -7.35
CA LEU A 4 8.35 -20.91 -7.07
C LEU A 4 9.65 -20.14 -6.78
N LYS A 5 10.54 -20.68 -5.94
CA LYS A 5 11.83 -20.07 -5.60
C LYS A 5 12.71 -19.78 -6.82
N THR A 6 12.81 -20.74 -7.76
CA THR A 6 13.54 -20.53 -9.02
C THR A 6 12.91 -19.45 -9.89
N VAL A 7 11.57 -19.40 -9.96
CA VAL A 7 10.87 -18.34 -10.72
C VAL A 7 11.15 -16.97 -10.11
N LEU A 8 11.05 -16.84 -8.79
CA LEU A 8 11.31 -15.60 -8.06
C LEU A 8 12.74 -15.10 -8.26
N GLN A 9 13.73 -15.98 -8.14
CA GLN A 9 15.13 -15.62 -8.36
C GLN A 9 15.41 -15.16 -9.79
N ASN A 10 14.78 -15.80 -10.78
CA ASN A 10 14.91 -15.39 -12.18
C ASN A 10 14.31 -13.99 -12.41
N LEU A 11 13.18 -13.66 -11.80
CA LEU A 11 12.55 -12.35 -11.93
C LEU A 11 13.40 -11.23 -11.31
N ARG A 12 14.05 -11.49 -10.16
CA ARG A 12 14.93 -10.52 -9.51
C ARG A 12 16.12 -10.08 -10.37
N THR A 13 16.63 -10.98 -11.21
CA THR A 13 17.88 -10.77 -11.96
C THR A 13 17.66 -10.55 -13.46
N ARG A 14 16.39 -10.52 -13.89
CA ARG A 14 16.03 -10.40 -15.30
C ARG A 14 16.28 -8.98 -15.80
N LYS A 15 17.23 -8.83 -16.73
CA LYS A 15 17.60 -7.52 -17.30
C LYS A 15 16.45 -6.81 -18.04
N GLU A 16 15.48 -7.53 -18.58
CA GLU A 16 14.27 -6.94 -19.16
C GLU A 16 13.40 -6.18 -18.14
N LEU A 17 13.52 -6.53 -16.85
CA LEU A 17 12.82 -5.84 -15.76
C LEU A 17 13.67 -4.72 -15.13
N MET A 18 14.87 -4.45 -15.68
CA MET A 18 15.75 -3.35 -15.26
C MET A 18 16.04 -2.42 -16.44
N PRO A 19 15.00 -1.75 -16.99
CA PRO A 19 15.12 -1.02 -18.25
C PRO A 19 15.85 0.33 -18.10
N PHE A 20 16.00 0.83 -16.87
CA PHE A 20 16.43 2.20 -16.63
C PHE A 20 17.95 2.37 -16.63
N LYS A 21 18.39 3.56 -17.03
CA LYS A 21 19.78 4.03 -17.08
C LYS A 21 20.00 5.18 -16.11
N THR A 22 18.95 5.94 -15.80
CA THR A 22 19.00 7.13 -14.95
C THR A 22 17.87 7.12 -13.91
N ALA A 23 18.05 7.82 -12.80
CA ALA A 23 17.00 7.94 -11.79
C ALA A 23 15.76 8.68 -12.33
N ASP A 24 15.96 9.65 -13.24
CA ASP A 24 14.85 10.39 -13.85
C ASP A 24 13.92 9.48 -14.66
N GLU A 25 14.43 8.41 -15.28
CA GLU A 25 13.60 7.42 -15.98
C GLU A 25 12.73 6.61 -15.01
N VAL A 26 13.20 6.33 -13.78
CA VAL A 26 12.40 5.69 -12.73
C VAL A 26 11.26 6.61 -12.29
N ILE A 27 11.57 7.88 -12.03
CA ILE A 27 10.56 8.87 -11.65
C ILE A 27 9.56 9.08 -12.79
N ALA A 28 10.01 9.11 -14.04
CA ALA A 28 9.15 9.18 -15.21
C ALA A 28 8.23 7.96 -15.32
N ASN A 29 8.69 6.75 -14.96
CA ASN A 29 7.86 5.55 -14.95
C ASN A 29 6.69 5.66 -13.97
N PHE A 30 6.93 6.12 -12.74
CA PHE A 30 5.86 6.35 -11.77
C PHE A 30 4.87 7.43 -12.22
N ASN A 31 5.35 8.50 -12.86
CA ASN A 31 4.47 9.49 -13.48
C ASN A 31 3.64 8.89 -14.64
N ALA A 32 4.20 7.96 -15.41
CA ALA A 32 3.48 7.24 -16.46
C ALA A 32 2.43 6.27 -15.88
N ILE A 33 2.70 5.63 -14.73
CA ILE A 33 1.70 4.84 -13.97
C ILE A 33 0.53 5.74 -13.57
N HIS A 34 0.82 6.91 -12.99
CA HIS A 34 -0.20 7.89 -12.61
C HIS A 34 -1.10 8.28 -13.79
N GLU A 35 -0.51 8.63 -14.94
CA GLU A 35 -1.29 9.05 -16.11
C GLU A 35 -2.12 7.91 -16.72
N ARG A 36 -1.67 6.65 -16.62
CA ARG A 36 -2.49 5.49 -17.03
C ARG A 36 -3.70 5.28 -16.14
N MET A 37 -3.57 5.45 -14.82
CA MET A 37 -4.67 5.19 -13.90
C MET A 37 -5.68 6.33 -13.77
N LYS A 38 -5.22 7.57 -13.99
CA LYS A 38 -6.00 8.80 -13.77
C LYS A 38 -7.37 8.83 -14.48
N PRO A 39 -7.52 8.37 -15.75
CA PRO A 39 -8.82 8.33 -16.42
C PRO A 39 -9.84 7.37 -15.78
N HIS A 40 -9.38 6.41 -14.99
CA HIS A 40 -10.22 5.40 -14.34
C HIS A 40 -10.62 5.80 -12.91
N LEU A 41 -9.96 6.81 -12.34
CA LEU A 41 -10.07 7.18 -10.94
C LEU A 41 -11.47 7.66 -10.54
N ASP A 42 -12.14 8.42 -11.43
CA ASP A 42 -13.51 8.91 -11.24
C ASP A 42 -14.56 7.78 -11.19
N ARG A 43 -14.21 6.56 -11.60
CA ARG A 43 -15.11 5.39 -11.48
C ARG A 43 -15.09 4.78 -10.09
N LEU A 44 -14.06 5.08 -9.31
CA LEU A 44 -13.83 4.49 -7.99
C LEU A 44 -13.91 5.52 -6.87
N PHE A 45 -13.69 6.81 -7.13
CA PHE A 45 -13.57 7.83 -6.08
C PHE A 45 -14.33 9.10 -6.43
N ASP A 46 -15.33 9.45 -5.62
CA ASP A 46 -16.06 10.72 -5.75
C ASP A 46 -15.27 11.91 -5.21
N LYS A 47 -14.40 11.65 -4.24
CA LYS A 47 -13.54 12.65 -3.60
C LYS A 47 -12.10 12.46 -4.00
N LYS A 48 -11.43 13.58 -4.30
CA LYS A 48 -10.00 13.65 -4.60
C LYS A 48 -9.37 14.69 -3.68
N PRO A 49 -8.17 14.45 -3.13
CA PRO A 49 -7.42 15.47 -2.42
C PRO A 49 -7.24 16.74 -3.23
N LYS A 50 -7.27 17.89 -2.55
CA LYS A 50 -6.80 19.18 -3.10
C LYS A 50 -5.29 19.34 -2.93
N THR A 51 -4.72 18.66 -1.94
CA THR A 51 -3.28 18.66 -1.64
C THR A 51 -2.51 18.28 -2.90
N PRO A 52 -1.56 19.11 -3.38
CA PRO A 52 -0.76 18.77 -4.54
C PRO A 52 0.09 17.51 -4.28
N PHE A 53 0.38 16.77 -5.34
CA PHE A 53 1.14 15.52 -5.29
C PHE A 53 2.31 15.55 -6.26
N GLU A 54 3.45 14.98 -5.86
CA GLU A 54 4.55 14.70 -6.77
C GLU A 54 5.31 13.42 -6.40
N VAL A 55 5.94 12.82 -7.41
CA VAL A 55 6.93 11.75 -7.24
C VAL A 55 8.32 12.37 -7.26
N ARG A 56 9.14 12.06 -6.26
CA ARG A 56 10.48 12.64 -6.11
C ARG A 56 11.51 11.56 -5.82
N ARG A 57 12.70 11.69 -6.39
CA ARG A 57 13.83 10.86 -5.97
C ARG A 57 14.23 11.21 -4.54
N THR A 58 14.52 10.20 -3.73
CA THR A 58 15.14 10.38 -2.41
C THR A 58 16.49 11.09 -2.54
N GLU A 59 16.80 12.00 -1.62
CA GLU A 59 18.05 12.76 -1.67
C GLU A 59 19.27 11.85 -1.59
N ALA A 60 20.25 12.06 -2.48
CA ALA A 60 21.40 11.17 -2.66
C ALA A 60 22.20 10.87 -1.38
N PHE A 61 22.21 11.78 -0.40
CA PHE A 61 22.93 11.59 0.86
C PHE A 61 22.24 10.60 1.82
N ARG A 62 20.93 10.32 1.64
CA ARG A 62 20.17 9.37 2.48
C ARG A 62 19.59 8.19 1.71
N GLU A 63 19.59 8.26 0.39
CA GLU A 63 18.96 7.28 -0.50
C GLU A 63 19.44 5.83 -0.32
N ALA A 64 20.74 5.62 -0.01
CA ALA A 64 21.31 4.29 0.15
C ALA A 64 20.72 3.49 1.33
N ALA A 65 20.10 4.17 2.31
CA ALA A 65 19.47 3.56 3.48
C ALA A 65 17.96 3.82 3.54
N ALA A 66 17.39 4.43 2.50
CA ALA A 66 15.98 4.79 2.47
C ALA A 66 15.14 3.68 1.84
N SER A 67 13.88 3.61 2.28
CA SER A 67 12.82 2.89 1.59
C SER A 67 12.00 3.87 0.76
N ALA A 68 11.25 3.34 -0.21
CA ALA A 68 10.19 4.11 -0.85
C ALA A 68 9.15 4.49 0.23
N GLU A 69 8.69 5.74 0.24
CA GLU A 69 7.85 6.27 1.31
C GLU A 69 6.99 7.44 0.84
N TYR A 70 5.78 7.56 1.40
CA TYR A 70 4.96 8.75 1.29
C TYR A 70 5.19 9.73 2.44
N ASN A 71 5.52 10.97 2.10
CA ASN A 71 5.59 12.08 3.04
C ASN A 71 4.37 13.00 2.88
N PRO A 72 3.51 13.16 3.91
CA PRO A 72 2.33 14.01 3.84
C PRO A 72 2.64 15.48 3.52
N GLY A 73 1.71 16.10 2.78
CA GLY A 73 1.67 17.54 2.60
C GLY A 73 1.54 18.30 3.91
N SER A 74 1.87 19.59 3.90
CA SER A 74 1.66 20.44 5.07
C SER A 74 0.19 20.84 5.17
N LEU A 75 -0.32 21.02 6.39
CA LEU A 75 -1.71 21.43 6.64
C LEU A 75 -2.05 22.80 6.01
N ASP A 76 -1.06 23.67 5.86
CA ASP A 76 -1.20 24.98 5.22
C ASP A 76 -1.14 24.93 3.68
N GLY A 77 -0.96 23.74 3.09
CA GLY A 77 -0.89 23.52 1.65
C GLY A 77 0.41 24.01 0.98
N THR A 78 1.38 24.52 1.74
CA THR A 78 2.64 25.05 1.18
C THR A 78 3.60 23.96 0.70
N ARG A 79 3.49 22.73 1.23
CA ARG A 79 4.26 21.56 0.81
C ARG A 79 3.33 20.49 0.22
N PRO A 80 3.62 19.95 -0.98
CA PRO A 80 2.87 18.84 -1.55
C PRO A 80 3.02 17.55 -0.72
N GLY A 81 2.12 16.60 -0.92
CA GLY A 81 2.39 15.21 -0.60
C GLY A 81 3.43 14.65 -1.57
N ILE A 82 4.44 13.97 -1.06
CA ILE A 82 5.58 13.52 -1.86
C ILE A 82 5.73 12.02 -1.73
N PHE A 83 5.65 11.30 -2.85
CA PHE A 83 6.09 9.93 -2.93
C PHE A 83 7.60 9.91 -3.23
N TYR A 84 8.41 9.59 -2.22
CA TYR A 84 9.85 9.47 -2.32
C TYR A 84 10.26 8.08 -2.82
N VAL A 85 11.12 8.05 -3.84
CA VAL A 85 11.63 6.81 -4.45
C VAL A 85 13.15 6.80 -4.35
N PRO A 86 13.75 5.84 -3.60
CA PRO A 86 15.18 5.63 -3.61
C PRO A 86 15.63 4.87 -4.86
N VAL A 87 16.58 5.44 -5.59
CA VAL A 87 17.21 4.93 -6.79
C VAL A 87 18.75 5.05 -6.68
N PRO A 88 19.39 4.34 -5.73
CA PRO A 88 20.83 4.40 -5.54
C PRO A 88 21.60 3.90 -6.76
N GLU A 89 21.10 2.86 -7.44
CA GLU A 89 21.64 2.37 -8.71
C GLU A 89 20.54 2.14 -9.75
N PRO A 90 20.30 3.11 -10.66
CA PRO A 90 19.22 3.04 -11.64
C PRO A 90 19.27 1.80 -12.55
N LYS A 91 20.47 1.31 -12.88
CA LYS A 91 20.67 0.16 -13.78
C LYS A 91 20.33 -1.20 -13.15
N GLU A 92 20.20 -1.23 -11.83
CA GLU A 92 19.80 -2.43 -11.09
C GLU A 92 18.37 -2.26 -10.50
N TYR A 93 17.70 -1.14 -10.78
CA TYR A 93 16.32 -0.91 -10.36
C TYR A 93 15.38 -1.85 -11.11
N ASN A 94 14.60 -2.64 -10.37
CA ASN A 94 13.69 -3.63 -10.92
C ASN A 94 12.24 -3.12 -10.89
N VAL A 95 11.58 -3.05 -12.05
CA VAL A 95 10.23 -2.46 -12.19
C VAL A 95 9.12 -3.34 -11.62
N LEU A 96 9.39 -4.57 -11.19
CA LEU A 96 8.39 -5.62 -10.96
C LEU A 96 7.21 -5.18 -10.07
N MET A 97 7.44 -4.27 -9.11
CA MET A 97 6.45 -3.83 -8.12
C MET A 97 6.04 -2.36 -8.27
N ASP A 98 6.36 -1.71 -9.40
CA ASP A 98 6.15 -0.26 -9.52
C ASP A 98 4.66 0.11 -9.49
N GLU A 99 3.77 -0.70 -10.09
CA GLU A 99 2.33 -0.40 -10.10
C GLU A 99 1.67 -0.56 -8.72
N ASP A 100 1.96 -1.62 -7.95
CA ASP A 100 1.43 -1.76 -6.59
C ASP A 100 2.07 -0.75 -5.65
N LEU A 101 3.37 -0.51 -5.75
CA LEU A 101 4.05 0.49 -4.92
C LEU A 101 3.47 1.89 -5.15
N PHE A 102 3.17 2.26 -6.40
CA PHE A 102 2.50 3.53 -6.69
C PHE A 102 1.11 3.60 -6.05
N LEU A 103 0.31 2.54 -6.19
CA LEU A 103 -1.03 2.51 -5.58
C LEU A 103 -0.97 2.57 -4.05
N HIS A 104 0.06 2.01 -3.43
CA HIS A 104 0.29 2.00 -1.99
C HIS A 104 0.68 3.38 -1.46
N GLU A 105 1.80 3.92 -1.95
CA GLU A 105 2.40 5.15 -1.41
C GLU A 105 1.71 6.40 -1.94
N ALA A 106 1.25 6.37 -3.18
CA ALA A 106 0.69 7.53 -3.85
C ALA A 106 -0.84 7.43 -3.94
N ILE A 107 -1.36 7.27 -5.15
CA ILE A 107 -2.77 7.44 -5.48
C ILE A 107 -3.32 6.08 -5.89
N PRO A 108 -4.42 5.57 -5.28
CA PRO A 108 -5.26 6.19 -4.25
C PRO A 108 -4.91 5.72 -2.82
N GLY A 109 -3.68 5.30 -2.55
CA GLY A 109 -3.23 4.85 -1.23
C GLY A 109 -3.01 5.98 -0.23
N HIS A 110 -1.78 6.08 0.31
CA HIS A 110 -1.48 7.01 1.41
C HIS A 110 -1.77 8.48 1.06
N HIS A 111 -1.49 8.94 -0.17
CA HIS A 111 -1.79 10.32 -0.55
C HIS A 111 -3.29 10.63 -0.38
N TYR A 112 -4.15 9.77 -0.91
CA TYR A 112 -5.59 9.98 -0.85
C TYR A 112 -6.10 9.95 0.58
N GLN A 113 -5.73 8.92 1.33
CA GLN A 113 -6.23 8.75 2.69
C GLN A 113 -5.79 9.90 3.60
N ILE A 114 -4.49 10.20 3.62
CA ILE A 114 -3.93 11.17 4.55
C ILE A 114 -4.36 12.59 4.17
N SER A 115 -4.33 12.95 2.89
CA SER A 115 -4.72 14.30 2.47
C SER A 115 -6.21 14.56 2.66
N LEU A 116 -7.10 13.59 2.37
CA LEU A 116 -8.53 13.76 2.65
C LEU A 116 -8.81 13.88 4.16
N GLN A 117 -8.04 13.19 5.01
CA GLN A 117 -8.12 13.37 6.46
C GLN A 117 -7.67 14.78 6.89
N GLN A 118 -6.54 15.26 6.36
CA GLN A 118 -5.99 16.57 6.71
C GLN A 118 -6.89 17.74 6.24
N GLU A 119 -7.50 17.60 5.08
CA GLU A 119 -8.41 18.58 4.47
C GLU A 119 -9.82 18.60 5.11
N ASN A 120 -10.12 17.69 6.03
CA ASN A 120 -11.45 17.56 6.59
C ASN A 120 -11.70 18.54 7.74
N ASP A 121 -12.34 19.67 7.44
CA ASP A 121 -12.69 20.72 8.41
C ASP A 121 -13.75 20.31 9.44
N SER A 122 -14.42 19.17 9.25
CA SER A 122 -15.33 18.62 10.28
C SER A 122 -14.59 17.88 11.40
N LEU A 123 -13.30 17.55 11.19
CA LEU A 123 -12.49 16.88 12.20
C LEU A 123 -11.87 17.89 13.18
N PRO A 124 -11.84 17.58 14.49
CA PRO A 124 -10.96 18.27 15.42
C PRO A 124 -9.51 18.22 14.93
N GLU A 125 -8.76 19.31 15.10
CA GLU A 125 -7.39 19.46 14.57
C GLU A 125 -6.47 18.27 14.90
N PHE A 126 -6.55 17.72 16.11
CA PHE A 126 -5.71 16.58 16.47
C PHE A 126 -6.02 15.32 15.62
N ARG A 127 -7.29 15.11 15.21
CA ARG A 127 -7.68 13.98 14.36
C ARG A 127 -7.23 14.13 12.91
N LYS A 128 -6.87 15.35 12.46
CA LYS A 128 -6.25 15.56 11.15
C LYS A 128 -4.85 14.94 11.07
N LEU A 129 -4.15 14.81 12.20
CA LEU A 129 -2.77 14.33 12.29
C LEU A 129 -2.59 12.97 12.99
N LEU A 130 -3.62 12.47 13.68
CA LEU A 130 -3.56 11.15 14.28
C LEU A 130 -3.45 10.06 13.22
N GLY A 131 -2.74 8.97 13.56
CA GLY A 131 -2.59 7.79 12.73
C GLY A 131 -2.98 6.51 13.46
N ASN A 132 -3.68 5.61 12.77
CA ASN A 132 -3.85 4.21 13.18
C ASN A 132 -3.23 3.31 12.12
N SER A 133 -2.17 2.58 12.48
CA SER A 133 -1.41 1.74 11.54
C SER A 133 -2.30 0.77 10.78
N ALA A 134 -3.23 0.09 11.45
CA ALA A 134 -4.07 -0.92 10.80
C ALA A 134 -5.06 -0.30 9.80
N TYR A 135 -5.56 0.89 10.09
CA TYR A 135 -6.39 1.63 9.14
C TYR A 135 -5.57 2.14 7.95
N ILE A 136 -4.44 2.81 8.22
CA ILE A 136 -3.63 3.49 7.19
C ILE A 136 -2.98 2.48 6.24
N GLU A 137 -2.30 1.49 6.81
CA GLU A 137 -1.62 0.43 6.03
C GLU A 137 -2.63 -0.51 5.39
N GLY A 138 -3.75 -0.77 6.08
CA GLY A 138 -4.85 -1.53 5.53
C GLY A 138 -5.49 -0.87 4.32
N TRP A 139 -5.65 0.46 4.34
CA TRP A 139 -6.15 1.23 3.21
C TRP A 139 -5.19 1.19 2.02
N ALA A 140 -3.89 1.43 2.25
CA ALA A 140 -2.90 1.40 1.17
C ALA A 140 -2.82 0.01 0.51
N LEU A 141 -2.80 -1.06 1.31
CA LEU A 141 -2.81 -2.43 0.80
C LEU A 141 -4.16 -2.79 0.14
N TYR A 142 -5.28 -2.18 0.56
CA TYR A 142 -6.55 -2.29 -0.14
C TYR A 142 -6.51 -1.58 -1.51
N ALA A 143 -5.91 -0.40 -1.58
CA ALA A 143 -5.73 0.37 -2.81
C ALA A 143 -4.91 -0.39 -3.86
N GLU A 144 -3.87 -1.11 -3.45
CA GLU A 144 -3.11 -2.01 -4.34
C GLU A 144 -4.03 -3.01 -5.07
N SER A 145 -5.09 -3.50 -4.42
CA SER A 145 -6.01 -4.48 -5.00
C SER A 145 -6.94 -3.89 -6.07
N LEU A 146 -7.04 -2.55 -6.16
CA LEU A 146 -7.86 -1.84 -7.13
C LEU A 146 -7.19 -1.69 -8.50
N GLY A 147 -5.92 -2.08 -8.66
CA GLY A 147 -5.14 -1.73 -9.85
C GLY A 147 -5.78 -2.16 -11.18
N LYS A 148 -6.44 -3.32 -11.25
CA LYS A 148 -7.15 -3.74 -12.47
C LYS A 148 -8.33 -2.82 -12.82
N GLU A 149 -9.10 -2.41 -11.81
CA GLU A 149 -10.21 -1.46 -11.96
C GLU A 149 -9.69 -0.07 -12.41
N LEU A 150 -8.45 0.25 -12.03
CA LEU A 150 -7.72 1.46 -12.40
C LEU A 150 -6.94 1.35 -13.72
N GLY A 151 -7.07 0.27 -14.50
CA GLY A 151 -6.37 0.10 -15.77
C GLY A 151 -4.88 -0.26 -15.66
N LEU A 152 -4.42 -0.63 -14.46
CA LEU A 152 -3.10 -1.18 -14.19
C LEU A 152 -3.14 -2.72 -14.21
N TYR A 153 -1.98 -3.34 -14.00
CA TYR A 153 -1.73 -4.78 -14.01
C TYR A 153 -2.06 -5.44 -15.34
N THR A 154 -1.92 -4.69 -16.44
CA THR A 154 -2.03 -5.21 -17.81
C THR A 154 -0.78 -5.97 -18.23
N ASP A 155 0.38 -5.62 -17.65
CA ASP A 155 1.60 -6.42 -17.71
C ASP A 155 1.52 -7.55 -16.67
N PRO A 156 1.63 -8.83 -17.07
CA PRO A 156 1.64 -9.94 -16.13
C PRO A 156 2.78 -9.89 -15.10
N TYR A 157 3.90 -9.22 -15.38
CA TYR A 157 4.97 -9.04 -14.39
C TYR A 157 4.55 -8.08 -13.28
N GLN A 158 3.91 -6.96 -13.62
CA GLN A 158 3.37 -6.03 -12.61
C GLN A 158 2.30 -6.71 -11.75
N TYR A 159 1.40 -7.48 -12.37
CA TYR A 159 0.40 -8.25 -11.61
C TYR A 159 1.05 -9.29 -10.69
N PHE A 160 2.13 -9.94 -11.15
CA PHE A 160 2.89 -10.86 -10.33
C PHE A 160 3.60 -10.14 -9.17
N GLY A 161 4.18 -8.96 -9.41
CA GLY A 161 4.80 -8.11 -8.39
C GLY A 161 3.84 -7.78 -7.27
N MET A 162 2.64 -7.31 -7.61
CA MET A 162 1.56 -7.08 -6.64
C MET A 162 1.22 -8.35 -5.83
N LEU A 163 1.07 -9.51 -6.47
CA LEU A 163 0.81 -10.77 -5.73
C LEU A 163 1.98 -11.17 -4.82
N SER A 164 3.22 -10.90 -5.23
CA SER A 164 4.42 -11.11 -4.41
C SER A 164 4.43 -10.16 -3.21
N GLY A 165 4.08 -8.89 -3.42
CA GLY A 165 3.89 -7.91 -2.34
C GLY A 165 2.80 -8.33 -1.37
N GLU A 166 1.67 -8.85 -1.88
CA GLU A 166 0.57 -9.37 -1.07
C GLU A 166 1.01 -10.58 -0.23
N MET A 167 1.80 -11.50 -0.81
CA MET A 167 2.39 -12.64 -0.10
C MET A 167 3.31 -12.17 1.02
N HIS A 168 4.17 -11.18 0.77
CA HIS A 168 5.06 -10.61 1.78
C HIS A 168 4.27 -10.08 2.99
N ARG A 169 3.18 -9.32 2.75
CA ARG A 169 2.31 -8.83 3.83
C ARG A 169 1.52 -9.94 4.53
N ALA A 170 1.25 -11.07 3.86
CA ALA A 170 0.67 -12.24 4.51
C ALA A 170 1.67 -12.98 5.41
N ILE A 171 2.93 -13.12 4.97
CA ILE A 171 4.01 -13.72 5.76
C ILE A 171 4.26 -12.93 7.04
N ARG A 172 4.15 -11.59 7.00
CA ARG A 172 4.20 -10.72 8.18
C ARG A 172 3.27 -11.18 9.31
N LEU A 173 2.06 -11.65 8.98
CA LEU A 173 1.12 -12.19 9.99
C LEU A 173 1.69 -13.42 10.70
N VAL A 174 2.35 -14.30 9.94
CA VAL A 174 2.87 -15.56 10.44
C VAL A 174 4.14 -15.34 11.26
N VAL A 175 5.11 -14.59 10.72
CA VAL A 175 6.41 -14.43 11.38
C VAL A 175 6.33 -13.57 12.63
N ASP A 176 5.54 -12.49 12.63
CA ASP A 176 5.38 -11.62 13.79
C ASP A 176 4.62 -12.34 14.92
N ALA A 177 3.49 -12.99 14.61
CA ALA A 177 2.79 -13.81 15.60
C ALA A 177 3.62 -15.02 16.06
N GLY A 178 4.38 -15.63 15.14
CA GLY A 178 5.27 -16.75 15.41
C GLY A 178 6.34 -16.39 16.45
N MET A 179 7.05 -15.29 16.24
CA MET A 179 8.08 -14.82 17.17
C MET A 179 7.49 -14.41 18.51
N HIS A 180 6.40 -13.65 18.52
CA HIS A 180 5.92 -12.99 19.74
C HIS A 180 4.90 -13.79 20.55
N THR A 181 4.31 -14.85 19.98
CA THR A 181 3.29 -15.66 20.67
C THR A 181 3.53 -17.17 20.60
N GLN A 182 4.30 -17.65 19.61
CA GLN A 182 4.55 -19.08 19.41
C GLN A 182 6.00 -19.50 19.75
N GLY A 183 6.83 -18.56 20.22
CA GLY A 183 8.20 -18.83 20.64
C GLY A 183 9.18 -19.11 19.49
N TRP A 184 8.89 -18.66 18.27
CA TRP A 184 9.84 -18.79 17.17
C TRP A 184 11.11 -17.98 17.42
N THR A 185 12.26 -18.55 17.08
CA THR A 185 13.53 -17.80 17.05
C THR A 185 13.60 -16.90 15.80
N ARG A 186 14.50 -15.92 15.84
CA ARG A 186 14.84 -15.07 14.68
C ARG A 186 15.15 -15.93 13.44
N GLU A 187 15.94 -16.98 13.61
CA GLU A 187 16.36 -17.86 12.51
C GLU A 187 15.19 -18.67 11.93
N GLN A 188 14.23 -19.10 12.77
CA GLN A 188 13.01 -19.77 12.29
C GLN A 188 12.14 -18.83 11.45
N ALA A 189 12.00 -17.56 11.87
CA ALA A 189 11.24 -16.55 11.12
C ALA A 189 11.91 -16.17 9.79
N ILE A 190 13.25 -16.06 9.77
CA ILE A 190 14.04 -15.86 8.54
C ILE A 190 13.85 -17.05 7.60
N GLN A 191 14.00 -18.27 8.10
CA GLN A 191 13.88 -19.48 7.29
C GLN A 191 12.47 -19.61 6.71
N TYR A 192 11.43 -19.32 7.50
CA TYR A 192 10.05 -19.32 7.02
C TYR A 192 9.88 -18.35 5.85
N SER A 193 10.40 -17.13 5.95
CA SER A 193 10.32 -16.14 4.86
C SER A 193 11.10 -16.63 3.62
N LEU A 194 12.32 -17.13 3.78
CA LEU A 194 13.14 -17.67 2.67
C LEU A 194 12.48 -18.84 1.91
N ASP A 195 11.59 -19.57 2.57
CA ASP A 195 10.85 -20.70 2.00
C ASP A 195 9.56 -20.27 1.28
N HIS A 196 9.02 -19.08 1.58
CA HIS A 196 7.69 -18.64 1.12
C HIS A 196 7.69 -17.37 0.27
N GLU A 197 8.76 -16.59 0.21
CA GLU A 197 8.79 -15.35 -0.58
C GLU A 197 10.04 -15.09 -1.42
N ALA A 198 9.90 -14.03 -2.21
CA ALA A 198 10.80 -13.58 -3.24
C ALA A 198 11.77 -12.50 -2.77
N GLU A 199 12.01 -12.37 -1.48
CA GLU A 199 12.92 -11.36 -0.97
C GLU A 199 14.37 -11.86 -0.85
N THR A 200 15.33 -10.93 -0.89
CA THR A 200 16.73 -11.26 -0.63
C THR A 200 16.92 -11.62 0.83
N GLU A 201 17.90 -12.48 1.14
CA GLU A 201 18.19 -12.84 2.54
C GLU A 201 18.50 -11.60 3.39
N ALA A 202 19.24 -10.63 2.84
CA ALA A 202 19.52 -9.37 3.52
C ALA A 202 18.24 -8.56 3.82
N SER A 203 17.31 -8.46 2.85
CA SER A 203 16.00 -7.81 3.03
C SER A 203 15.18 -8.51 4.11
N ILE A 204 15.09 -9.85 4.06
CA ILE A 204 14.38 -10.68 5.04
C ILE A 204 14.97 -10.49 6.44
N ILE A 205 16.29 -10.52 6.58
CA ILE A 205 16.96 -10.31 7.87
C ILE A 205 16.57 -8.95 8.46
N ALA A 206 16.65 -7.88 7.66
CA ALA A 206 16.31 -6.53 8.10
C ALA A 206 14.84 -6.42 8.54
N GLU A 207 13.92 -7.02 7.78
CA GLU A 207 12.50 -7.04 8.12
C GLU A 207 12.22 -7.85 9.41
N ILE A 208 12.79 -9.06 9.56
CA ILE A 208 12.61 -9.87 10.76
C ILE A 208 13.14 -9.13 12.00
N GLU A 209 14.31 -8.49 11.92
CA GLU A 209 14.85 -7.71 13.02
C GLU A 209 14.00 -6.47 13.34
N ARG A 210 13.37 -5.86 12.34
CA ARG A 210 12.36 -4.80 12.55
C ARG A 210 11.16 -5.32 13.31
N TYR A 211 10.63 -6.49 12.95
CA TYR A 211 9.47 -7.08 13.61
C TYR A 211 9.78 -7.49 15.06
N MET A 212 11.01 -7.90 15.34
CA MET A 212 11.49 -8.10 16.71
C MET A 212 11.48 -6.81 17.52
N ALA A 213 11.88 -5.69 16.91
CA ALA A 213 11.96 -4.39 17.58
C ALA A 213 10.60 -3.70 17.77
N ILE A 214 9.63 -3.98 16.89
CA ILE A 214 8.31 -3.32 16.88
C ILE A 214 7.19 -4.38 16.79
N PRO A 215 6.93 -5.14 17.88
CA PRO A 215 5.93 -6.21 17.87
C PRO A 215 4.54 -5.72 17.47
N GLY A 216 3.86 -6.45 16.58
CA GLY A 216 2.48 -6.16 16.17
C GLY A 216 2.33 -5.14 15.04
N GLN A 217 3.35 -4.32 14.73
CA GLN A 217 3.25 -3.35 13.64
C GLN A 217 3.08 -4.03 12.28
N ALA A 218 3.80 -5.13 12.06
CA ALA A 218 3.75 -5.90 10.82
C ALA A 218 2.37 -6.52 10.55
N LEU A 219 1.57 -6.74 11.60
CA LEU A 219 0.21 -7.28 11.48
C LEU A 219 -0.77 -6.28 10.85
N SER A 220 -0.50 -4.98 11.04
CA SER A 220 -1.43 -3.89 10.73
C SER A 220 -1.85 -3.88 9.25
N TYR A 221 -0.89 -4.11 8.34
CA TYR A 221 -1.09 -4.16 6.89
C TYR A 221 -2.20 -5.11 6.48
N LYS A 222 -2.00 -6.41 6.71
CA LYS A 222 -2.90 -7.44 6.18
C LYS A 222 -4.20 -7.53 6.99
N VAL A 223 -4.16 -7.31 8.30
CA VAL A 223 -5.38 -7.25 9.13
C VAL A 223 -6.30 -6.12 8.66
N GLY A 224 -5.74 -4.93 8.44
CA GLY A 224 -6.47 -3.78 7.93
C GLY A 224 -7.07 -4.02 6.54
N GLN A 225 -6.28 -4.53 5.60
CA GLN A 225 -6.75 -4.84 4.26
C GLN A 225 -7.88 -5.87 4.28
N LEU A 226 -7.73 -6.96 5.04
CA LEU A 226 -8.74 -8.00 5.15
C LEU A 226 -10.05 -7.44 5.70
N LYS A 227 -9.99 -6.59 6.72
CA LYS A 227 -11.18 -5.93 7.28
C LYS A 227 -11.84 -5.00 6.25
N ILE A 228 -11.10 -4.15 5.54
CA ILE A 228 -11.69 -3.25 4.54
C ILE A 228 -12.33 -4.05 3.39
N ARG A 229 -11.68 -5.12 2.94
CA ARG A 229 -12.24 -6.02 1.91
C ARG A 229 -13.49 -6.75 2.38
N GLU A 230 -13.51 -7.20 3.63
CA GLU A 230 -14.70 -7.78 4.27
C GLU A 230 -15.87 -6.79 4.28
N LEU A 231 -15.61 -5.54 4.69
CA LEU A 231 -16.62 -4.48 4.74
C LEU A 231 -17.13 -4.11 3.34
N ARG A 232 -16.25 -4.05 2.32
CA ARG A 232 -16.65 -3.85 0.92
C ARG A 232 -17.60 -4.96 0.49
N LYS A 233 -17.22 -6.23 0.69
CA LYS A 233 -18.04 -7.38 0.32
C LYS A 233 -19.41 -7.34 1.02
N ARG A 234 -19.45 -6.99 2.31
CA ARG A 234 -20.69 -6.85 3.07
C ARG A 234 -21.61 -5.78 2.49
N ALA A 235 -21.04 -4.63 2.08
CA ALA A 235 -21.78 -3.58 1.40
C ALA A 235 -22.27 -4.02 0.01
N GLU A 236 -21.42 -4.66 -0.80
CA GLU A 236 -21.79 -5.23 -2.10
C GLU A 236 -22.98 -6.20 -1.97
N GLU A 237 -22.94 -7.10 -0.98
CA GLU A 237 -24.03 -8.04 -0.71
C GLU A 237 -25.32 -7.34 -0.23
N ALA A 238 -25.19 -6.28 0.57
CA ALA A 238 -26.34 -5.58 1.12
C ALA A 238 -27.06 -4.67 0.10
N PHE A 239 -26.31 -4.04 -0.80
CA PHE A 239 -26.83 -3.10 -1.80
C PHE A 239 -27.11 -3.74 -3.16
N GLY A 240 -26.49 -4.88 -3.47
CA GLY A 240 -26.68 -5.59 -4.73
C GLY A 240 -26.34 -4.71 -5.93
N GLU A 241 -27.26 -4.62 -6.89
CA GLU A 241 -27.11 -3.78 -8.09
C GLU A 241 -27.01 -2.27 -7.79
N ASN A 242 -27.44 -1.84 -6.60
CA ASN A 242 -27.35 -0.44 -6.17
C ASN A 242 -26.03 -0.12 -5.45
N PHE A 243 -25.10 -1.07 -5.36
CA PHE A 243 -23.81 -0.83 -4.74
C PHE A 243 -23.00 0.20 -5.55
N ASP A 244 -22.59 1.28 -4.89
CA ASP A 244 -21.70 2.28 -5.44
C ASP A 244 -20.34 2.23 -4.71
N ILE A 245 -19.28 1.96 -5.47
CA ILE A 245 -17.92 1.85 -4.95
C ILE A 245 -17.34 3.21 -4.51
N GLY A 246 -17.73 4.30 -5.17
CA GLY A 246 -17.38 5.66 -4.80
C GLY A 246 -17.97 6.03 -3.43
N GLU A 247 -19.25 5.73 -3.22
CA GLU A 247 -19.91 5.93 -1.92
C GLU A 247 -19.27 5.05 -0.83
N PHE A 248 -18.94 3.80 -1.11
CA PHE A 248 -18.20 2.96 -0.16
C PHE A 248 -16.86 3.60 0.24
N HIS A 249 -16.06 4.07 -0.72
CA HIS A 249 -14.80 4.75 -0.42
C HIS A 249 -15.01 6.07 0.35
N ASN A 250 -16.06 6.83 0.05
CA ASN A 250 -16.45 8.00 0.85
C ASN A 250 -16.68 7.60 2.31
N LYS A 251 -17.46 6.54 2.55
CA LYS A 251 -17.74 6.06 3.92
C LYS A 251 -16.51 5.54 4.63
N VAL A 252 -15.55 4.93 3.94
CA VAL A 252 -14.31 4.52 4.58
C VAL A 252 -13.47 5.75 4.99
N LEU A 253 -13.34 6.74 4.10
CA LEU A 253 -12.38 7.85 4.21
C LEU A 253 -12.88 9.08 4.97
N GLU A 254 -14.18 9.39 4.93
CA GLU A 254 -14.73 10.68 5.42
C GLU A 254 -14.54 10.94 6.93
N SER A 255 -14.21 9.90 7.72
CA SER A 255 -13.98 10.05 9.17
C SER A 255 -12.51 10.24 9.54
N GLY A 256 -11.60 10.26 8.56
CA GLY A 256 -10.18 10.07 8.80
C GLY A 256 -9.90 8.72 9.47
N THR A 257 -8.69 8.55 10.00
CA THR A 257 -8.31 7.33 10.67
C THR A 257 -9.17 7.06 11.90
N VAL A 258 -9.56 5.80 12.05
CA VAL A 258 -10.31 5.26 13.18
C VAL A 258 -9.84 3.82 13.47
N PRO A 259 -9.99 3.32 14.70
CA PRO A 259 -9.90 1.89 14.98
C PRO A 259 -10.81 1.07 14.06
N LEU A 260 -10.34 -0.09 13.62
CA LEU A 260 -11.06 -0.93 12.64
C LEU A 260 -12.46 -1.37 13.11
N ASN A 261 -12.68 -1.55 14.41
CA ASN A 261 -14.00 -1.86 14.95
C ASN A 261 -14.98 -0.68 14.80
N LEU A 262 -14.50 0.56 14.95
CA LEU A 262 -15.34 1.75 14.74
C LEU A 262 -15.61 1.98 13.25
N LEU A 263 -14.66 1.64 12.37
CA LEU A 263 -14.90 1.63 10.93
C LEU A 263 -16.00 0.62 10.59
N GLU A 264 -15.95 -0.58 11.14
CA GLU A 264 -16.96 -1.62 10.96
C GLU A 264 -18.35 -1.16 11.42
N GLU A 265 -18.49 -0.69 12.67
CA GLU A 265 -19.75 -0.14 13.21
C GLU A 265 -20.31 1.00 12.36
N LYS A 266 -19.44 1.80 11.74
CA LYS A 266 -19.85 2.88 10.87
C LYS A 266 -20.41 2.36 9.53
N ILE A 267 -19.72 1.41 8.89
CA ILE A 267 -20.19 0.81 7.64
C ILE A 267 -21.50 0.07 7.86
N ASP A 268 -21.64 -0.67 8.97
CA ASP A 268 -22.87 -1.38 9.30
C ASP A 268 -24.05 -0.41 9.47
N ARG A 269 -23.86 0.71 10.18
CA ARG A 269 -24.90 1.75 10.31
C ARG A 269 -25.30 2.37 8.97
N TRP A 270 -24.36 2.60 8.06
CA TRP A 270 -24.66 3.11 6.72
C TRP A 270 -25.49 2.11 5.90
N ILE A 271 -25.16 0.82 5.98
CA ILE A 271 -25.95 -0.25 5.36
C ILE A 271 -27.36 -0.29 5.94
N GLU A 272 -27.50 -0.22 7.27
CA GLU A 272 -28.80 -0.25 7.95
C GLU A 272 -29.68 0.97 7.63
N SER A 273 -29.09 2.18 7.62
CA SER A 273 -29.85 3.41 7.35
C SER A 273 -30.41 3.48 5.94
N SER A 274 -29.81 2.76 5.00
CA SER A 274 -30.21 2.76 3.59
C SER A 274 -31.29 1.73 3.26
N ARG A 275 -31.69 0.92 4.24
CA ARG A 275 -32.80 -0.05 4.14
C ARG A 275 -34.13 0.51 4.65
N GLN A 276 -34.12 1.70 5.26
CA GLN A 276 -35.30 2.42 5.74
C GLN A 276 -35.83 3.35 4.66
#